data_AF-A0AAV2E3E3-F1
#
_entry.id   AF-A0AAV2E3E3-F1
#
_cell.length_a   1.000
_cell.length_b   1.000
_cell.length_c   1.000
_cell.angle_alpha   90.00
_cell.angle_beta   90.00
_cell.angle_gamma   90.00
#
_symmetry.space_group_name_H-M   'P 1'
#
loop_
_entity.id
_entity.type
_entity.pdbx_description
1 polymer ?
#
loop_
_entity_poly.entity_id
_entity_poly.type
_entity_poly.pdbx_seq_one_letter_code
_entity_poly.pdbx_strand_id
1 'polypeptide(L)'
;MEKLGLINYVDQIARREPLIPTASELIQGARIKIICTSLGASATTMISFDEGERILRLPAFTWTPNCQALMRNLVAYESMAAVHDNPRILTTYLQLMHDLTAAGSAKKVELLRQAGVIAGDNPADVGKLFGENITTVVIGNLSSRQQHQQLDSQIQAVNRCYYL
;
A
#
# COMPACT_ATOMS: atom_id res chain seq x y z
N MET A 1 14.52 20.82 10.42
CA MET A 1 13.27 20.43 11.11
C MET A 1 12.64 19.23 10.40
N GLU A 2 13.32 18.08 10.30
CA GLU A 2 12.89 16.97 9.41
C GLU A 2 12.73 15.61 10.12
N LYS A 3 12.97 15.53 11.44
CA LYS A 3 12.93 14.25 12.17
C LYS A 3 11.56 13.88 12.78
N LEU A 4 10.60 14.80 12.79
CA LEU A 4 9.31 14.60 13.48
C LEU A 4 8.27 13.79 12.68
N GLY A 5 8.38 13.74 11.34
CA GLY A 5 7.52 12.86 10.52
C GLY A 5 8.00 11.40 10.45
N LEU A 6 9.31 11.19 10.53
CA LEU A 6 9.97 9.88 10.42
C LEU A 6 9.76 8.98 11.65
N ILE A 7 9.80 9.56 12.86
CA ILE A 7 9.66 8.82 14.12
C ILE A 7 8.23 8.27 14.28
N ASN A 8 7.23 8.98 13.76
CA ASN A 8 5.83 8.60 13.92
C ASN A 8 5.45 7.35 13.08
N TYR A 9 6.05 7.18 11.89
CA TYR A 9 5.74 6.08 10.98
C TYR A 9 6.34 4.73 11.41
N VAL A 10 7.58 4.75 11.94
CA VAL A 10 8.23 3.54 12.47
C VAL A 10 7.49 3.04 13.73
N ASP A 11 7.05 3.96 14.58
CA ASP A 11 6.23 3.65 15.74
C ASP A 11 4.86 3.09 15.35
N GLN A 12 4.19 3.66 14.33
CA GLN A 12 2.91 3.16 13.83
C GLN A 12 3.03 1.71 13.35
N ILE A 13 4.02 1.38 12.54
CA ILE A 13 4.23 0.00 12.05
C ILE A 13 4.56 -0.95 13.20
N ALA A 14 5.42 -0.55 14.14
CA ALA A 14 5.75 -1.37 15.32
C ALA A 14 4.53 -1.61 16.22
N ARG A 15 3.63 -0.61 16.31
CA ARG A 15 2.35 -0.68 17.04
C ARG A 15 1.23 -1.33 16.23
N ARG A 16 1.49 -1.72 14.97
CA ARG A 16 0.52 -2.25 14.00
C ARG A 16 -0.63 -1.27 13.70
N GLU A 17 -0.35 0.02 13.80
CA GLU A 17 -1.26 1.07 13.34
C GLU A 17 -1.16 1.19 11.81
N PRO A 18 -2.30 1.32 11.11
CA PRO A 18 -2.32 1.40 9.65
C PRO A 18 -1.72 2.74 9.19
N LEU A 19 -0.92 2.69 8.12
CA LEU A 19 -0.19 3.85 7.60
C LEU A 19 -1.07 4.77 6.76
N ILE A 20 -2.19 4.23 6.29
CA ILE A 20 -3.24 4.94 5.56
C ILE A 20 -4.59 4.40 6.05
N PRO A 21 -5.64 5.23 6.09
CA PRO A 21 -6.99 4.76 6.29
C PRO A 21 -7.40 3.72 5.23
N THR A 22 -8.36 2.89 5.59
CA THR A 22 -8.82 1.80 4.74
C THR A 22 -9.60 2.35 3.53
N ALA A 23 -9.72 1.59 2.44
CA ALA A 23 -10.38 2.05 1.22
C ALA A 23 -11.82 2.54 1.48
N SER A 24 -12.54 1.90 2.40
CA SER A 24 -13.89 2.32 2.80
C SER A 24 -13.89 3.67 3.51
N GLU A 25 -12.91 3.93 4.38
CA GLU A 25 -12.79 5.20 5.11
C GLU A 25 -12.39 6.34 4.17
N LEU A 26 -11.50 6.08 3.22
CA LEU A 26 -11.14 7.06 2.20
C LEU A 26 -12.33 7.42 1.31
N ILE A 27 -13.04 6.42 0.78
CA ILE A 27 -14.16 6.62 -0.16
C ILE A 27 -15.37 7.24 0.56
N GLN A 28 -15.76 6.70 1.71
CA GLN A 28 -17.01 7.08 2.39
C GLN A 28 -16.82 8.21 3.40
N GLY A 29 -15.67 8.22 4.10
CA GLY A 29 -15.36 9.24 5.11
C GLY A 29 -14.82 10.52 4.48
N ALA A 30 -13.74 10.42 3.70
CA ALA A 30 -13.05 11.60 3.15
C ALA A 30 -13.46 11.98 1.71
N ARG A 31 -14.36 11.21 1.09
CA ARG A 31 -14.80 11.38 -0.32
C ARG A 31 -13.63 11.34 -1.32
N ILE A 32 -12.59 10.58 -1.00
CA ILE A 32 -11.45 10.36 -1.89
C ILE A 32 -11.81 9.27 -2.88
N LYS A 33 -11.66 9.57 -4.17
CA LYS A 33 -11.85 8.58 -5.25
C LYS A 33 -10.60 7.74 -5.39
N ILE A 34 -10.77 6.44 -5.51
CA ILE A 34 -9.69 5.51 -5.85
C ILE A 34 -9.88 5.11 -7.32
N ILE A 35 -8.84 5.23 -8.13
CA ILE A 35 -8.86 4.80 -9.53
C ILE A 35 -7.60 4.02 -9.88
N CYS A 36 -7.74 3.10 -10.84
CA CYS A 36 -6.59 2.43 -11.44
C CYS A 36 -5.77 3.41 -12.30
N THR A 37 -4.45 3.37 -12.14
CA THR A 37 -3.51 4.06 -13.03
C THR A 37 -3.58 3.40 -14.41
N SER A 38 -3.81 4.19 -15.46
CA SER A 38 -3.86 3.71 -16.84
C SER A 38 -2.51 3.16 -17.29
N LEU A 39 -2.51 2.02 -18.00
CA LEU A 39 -1.31 1.48 -18.66
C LEU A 39 -0.74 2.55 -19.61
N GLY A 40 0.48 3.02 -19.35
CA GLY A 40 1.15 4.06 -20.15
C GLY A 40 1.65 5.26 -19.34
N ALA A 41 1.28 5.38 -18.07
CA ALA A 41 1.94 6.31 -17.15
C ALA A 41 3.42 5.91 -16.97
N SER A 42 4.33 6.90 -16.98
CA SER A 42 5.76 6.69 -16.70
C SER A 42 5.95 5.83 -15.45
N ALA A 43 6.94 4.94 -15.44
CA ALA A 43 7.23 4.01 -14.33
C ALA A 43 7.40 4.70 -12.96
N THR A 44 7.65 6.02 -12.96
CA THR A 44 7.76 6.88 -11.78
C THR A 44 6.41 7.39 -11.24
N THR A 45 5.26 7.09 -11.85
CA THR A 45 3.95 7.68 -11.49
C THR A 45 2.84 6.63 -11.29
N MET A 46 3.20 5.41 -10.91
CA MET A 46 2.20 4.34 -10.72
C MET A 46 1.28 4.57 -9.51
N ILE A 47 1.77 5.24 -8.45
CA ILE A 47 0.99 5.61 -7.27
C ILE A 47 1.10 7.13 -7.09
N SER A 48 -0.04 7.82 -7.06
CA SER A 48 -0.09 9.27 -6.91
C SER A 48 -1.40 9.72 -6.27
N PHE A 49 -1.35 10.79 -5.49
CA PHE A 49 -2.51 11.44 -4.94
C PHE A 49 -2.64 12.86 -5.48
N ASP A 50 -3.81 13.19 -6.00
CA ASP A 50 -4.19 14.52 -6.43
C ASP A 50 -5.07 15.14 -5.34
N GLU A 51 -4.48 16.06 -4.57
CA GLU A 51 -5.18 16.73 -3.46
C GLU A 51 -6.35 17.60 -3.96
N GLY A 52 -6.23 18.18 -5.16
CA GLY A 52 -7.26 19.06 -5.74
C GLY A 52 -8.50 18.29 -6.17
N GLU A 53 -8.31 17.19 -6.90
CA GLU A 53 -9.39 16.33 -7.36
C GLU A 53 -9.81 15.26 -6.33
N ARG A 54 -9.05 15.13 -5.23
CA ARG A 54 -9.15 14.06 -4.23
C ARG A 54 -9.13 12.67 -4.86
N ILE A 55 -8.15 12.43 -5.73
CA ILE A 55 -8.00 11.16 -6.46
C ILE A 55 -6.72 10.45 -6.05
N LEU A 56 -6.86 9.27 -5.46
CA LEU A 56 -5.77 8.32 -5.25
C LEU A 56 -5.69 7.36 -6.44
N ARG A 57 -4.57 7.40 -7.16
CA ARG A 57 -4.27 6.52 -8.29
C ARG A 57 -3.38 5.38 -7.83
N LEU A 58 -3.77 4.14 -8.14
CA LEU A 58 -3.05 2.92 -7.76
C LEU A 58 -2.83 2.02 -8.99
N PRO A 59 -1.71 1.28 -9.07
CA PRO A 59 -1.49 0.33 -10.15
C PRO A 59 -2.49 -0.83 -10.07
N ALA A 60 -2.86 -1.39 -11.22
CA ALA A 60 -3.63 -2.62 -11.27
C ALA A 60 -2.81 -3.78 -10.66
N PHE A 61 -3.48 -4.59 -9.84
CA PHE A 61 -2.96 -5.81 -9.26
C PHE A 61 -3.87 -6.98 -9.62
N THR A 62 -3.36 -7.89 -10.45
CA THR A 62 -4.06 -9.13 -10.80
C THR A 62 -3.59 -10.26 -9.91
N TRP A 63 -4.53 -10.85 -9.17
CA TRP A 63 -4.28 -12.02 -8.35
C TRP A 63 -4.33 -13.30 -9.17
N THR A 64 -3.35 -14.18 -8.92
CA THR A 64 -3.34 -15.58 -9.32
C THR A 64 -2.88 -16.42 -8.11
N PRO A 65 -3.18 -17.74 -8.06
CA PRO A 65 -2.78 -18.59 -6.93
C PRO A 65 -1.27 -18.54 -6.60
N ASN A 66 -0.43 -18.31 -7.61
CA ASN A 66 1.03 -18.25 -7.45
C ASN A 66 1.54 -16.90 -6.93
N CYS A 67 0.70 -15.85 -6.90
CA CYS A 67 1.10 -14.51 -6.46
C CYS A 67 1.61 -14.49 -5.02
N GLN A 68 1.09 -15.33 -4.12
CA GLN A 68 1.54 -15.37 -2.74
C GLN A 68 3.00 -15.79 -2.60
N ALA A 69 3.37 -16.89 -3.27
CA ALA A 69 4.74 -17.38 -3.27
C ALA A 69 5.69 -16.36 -3.93
N LEU A 70 5.25 -15.80 -5.07
CA LEU A 70 6.00 -14.79 -5.80
C LEU A 70 6.26 -13.54 -4.94
N MET A 71 5.22 -12.97 -4.30
CA MET A 71 5.36 -11.77 -3.48
C MET A 71 6.26 -11.99 -2.27
N ARG A 72 6.18 -13.14 -1.61
CA ARG A 72 7.10 -13.48 -0.50
C ARG A 72 8.55 -13.57 -0.96
N ASN A 73 8.78 -14.20 -2.11
CA ASN A 73 10.13 -14.32 -2.68
C ASN A 73 10.67 -12.96 -3.11
N LEU A 74 9.85 -12.11 -3.71
CA LEU A 74 10.25 -10.77 -4.12
C LEU A 74 10.53 -9.87 -2.91
N VAL A 75 9.74 -9.95 -1.83
CA VAL A 75 10.02 -9.21 -0.59
C VAL A 75 11.30 -9.72 0.08
N ALA A 76 11.52 -11.03 0.11
CA ALA A 76 12.76 -11.60 0.61
C ALA A 76 13.96 -11.14 -0.23
N TYR A 77 13.84 -11.15 -1.55
CA TYR A 77 14.86 -10.64 -2.46
C TYR A 77 15.14 -9.16 -2.23
N GLU A 78 14.10 -8.31 -2.17
CA GLU A 78 14.23 -6.88 -1.88
C GLU A 78 14.91 -6.63 -0.53
N SER A 79 14.65 -7.49 0.46
CA SER A 79 15.26 -7.40 1.80
C SER A 79 16.72 -7.86 1.81
N MET A 80 17.06 -8.89 1.04
CA MET A 80 18.44 -9.37 0.90
C MET A 80 19.30 -8.44 0.02
N ALA A 81 18.69 -7.84 -1.00
CA ALA A 81 19.31 -6.88 -1.92
C ALA A 81 19.38 -5.46 -1.34
N ALA A 82 18.90 -5.25 -0.11
CA ALA A 82 18.98 -3.98 0.60
C ALA A 82 20.42 -3.70 1.02
N VAL A 83 21.27 -3.36 0.05
CA VAL A 83 22.42 -2.47 0.27
C VAL A 83 21.83 -1.14 0.75
N HIS A 84 22.50 -0.51 1.72
CA HIS A 84 21.97 0.52 2.64
C HIS A 84 21.10 1.65 2.07
N ASP A 85 21.07 1.87 0.75
CA ASP A 85 20.37 2.97 0.08
C ASP A 85 19.29 2.55 -0.94
N ASN A 86 18.96 1.25 -1.07
CA ASN A 86 18.00 0.81 -2.10
C ASN A 86 16.54 0.95 -1.61
N PRO A 87 15.67 1.68 -2.33
CA PRO A 87 14.27 1.86 -1.93
C PRO A 87 13.49 0.54 -1.95
N ARG A 88 12.77 0.27 -0.85
CA ARG A 88 11.95 -0.95 -0.69
C ARG A 88 10.52 -0.76 -1.21
N ILE A 89 10.43 -0.48 -2.51
CA ILE A 89 9.20 -0.10 -3.22
C ILE A 89 8.14 -1.18 -3.09
N LEU A 90 8.51 -2.45 -3.28
CA LEU A 90 7.55 -3.55 -3.27
C LEU A 90 6.96 -3.74 -1.88
N THR A 91 7.80 -3.74 -0.85
CA THR A 91 7.30 -3.91 0.51
C THR A 91 6.39 -2.78 0.93
N THR A 92 6.75 -1.52 0.64
CA THR A 92 5.90 -0.37 0.99
C THR A 92 4.57 -0.41 0.25
N TYR A 93 4.58 -0.82 -1.02
CA TYR A 93 3.35 -1.06 -1.78
C TYR A 93 2.48 -2.15 -1.15
N LEU A 94 3.08 -3.29 -0.76
CA LEU A 94 2.33 -4.37 -0.13
C LEU A 94 1.72 -3.97 1.21
N GLN A 95 2.43 -3.14 1.98
CA GLN A 95 1.91 -2.56 3.22
C GLN A 95 0.76 -1.58 2.94
N LEU A 96 0.89 -0.72 1.91
CA LEU A 96 -0.20 0.16 1.48
C LEU A 96 -1.47 -0.64 1.12
N MET A 97 -1.31 -1.71 0.34
CA MET A 97 -2.44 -2.57 -0.05
C MET A 97 -3.03 -3.35 1.14
N HIS A 98 -2.21 -3.73 2.11
CA HIS A 98 -2.66 -4.32 3.37
C HIS A 98 -3.58 -3.36 4.14
N ASP A 99 -3.14 -2.12 4.32
CA ASP A 99 -3.88 -1.11 5.08
C ASP A 99 -5.17 -0.72 4.35
N LEU A 100 -5.13 -0.53 3.02
CA LEU A 100 -6.32 -0.23 2.21
C LEU A 100 -7.39 -1.34 2.28
N THR A 101 -6.97 -2.61 2.29
CA THR A 101 -7.89 -3.75 2.36
C THR A 101 -8.36 -4.05 3.79
N ALA A 102 -7.73 -3.44 4.80
CA ALA A 102 -7.96 -3.70 6.22
C ALA A 102 -8.02 -5.20 6.53
N ALA A 103 -6.92 -5.90 6.20
CA ALA A 103 -6.67 -7.32 6.49
C ALA A 103 -7.92 -8.22 6.40
N GLY A 104 -8.23 -8.74 5.21
CA GLY A 104 -9.21 -9.82 5.04
C GLY A 104 -10.69 -9.40 4.94
N SER A 105 -11.01 -8.10 4.92
CA SER A 105 -12.39 -7.66 4.68
C SER A 105 -12.76 -7.75 3.19
N ALA A 106 -13.51 -8.78 2.81
CA ALA A 106 -14.00 -8.96 1.43
C ALA A 106 -14.74 -7.72 0.88
N LYS A 107 -15.48 -7.01 1.74
CA LYS A 107 -16.18 -5.77 1.39
C LYS A 107 -15.23 -4.65 0.95
N LYS A 108 -14.07 -4.53 1.58
CA LYS A 108 -13.08 -3.49 1.26
C LYS A 108 -12.27 -3.85 0.01
N VAL A 109 -11.98 -5.15 -0.17
CA VAL A 109 -11.38 -5.67 -1.42
C VAL A 109 -12.30 -5.37 -2.61
N GLU A 110 -13.62 -5.54 -2.44
CA GLU A 110 -14.59 -5.27 -3.50
C GLU A 110 -14.59 -3.80 -3.96
N LEU A 111 -14.37 -2.84 -3.05
CA LEU A 111 -14.23 -1.42 -3.41
C LEU A 111 -13.04 -1.17 -4.34
N LEU A 112 -11.91 -1.82 -4.07
CA LEU A 112 -10.72 -1.73 -4.92
C LEU A 112 -10.91 -2.47 -6.26
N ARG A 113 -11.73 -3.53 -6.28
CA ARG A 113 -12.10 -4.24 -7.51
C ARG A 113 -13.00 -3.38 -8.40
N GLN A 114 -13.98 -2.70 -7.83
CA GLN A 114 -14.84 -1.74 -8.54
C GLN A 114 -14.04 -0.56 -9.11
N ALA A 115 -12.98 -0.14 -8.42
CA ALA A 115 -12.04 0.88 -8.89
C ALA A 115 -11.06 0.38 -9.98
N GLY A 116 -11.11 -0.91 -10.34
CA GLY A 116 -10.20 -1.55 -11.30
C GLY A 116 -8.77 -1.76 -10.79
N VAL A 117 -8.51 -1.50 -9.50
CA VAL A 117 -7.19 -1.63 -8.87
C VAL A 117 -6.86 -3.09 -8.58
N ILE A 118 -7.85 -3.90 -8.22
CA ILE A 118 -7.67 -5.34 -7.99
C ILE A 118 -8.43 -6.11 -9.06
N ALA A 119 -7.78 -7.09 -9.67
CA ALA A 119 -8.37 -8.09 -10.55
C ALA A 119 -8.09 -9.50 -10.01
N GLY A 120 -9.01 -10.44 -10.24
CA GLY A 120 -8.88 -11.84 -9.79
C GLY A 120 -10.23 -12.49 -9.54
N ASP A 121 -10.25 -13.83 -9.53
CA ASP A 121 -11.50 -14.61 -9.53
C ASP A 121 -12.20 -14.68 -8.17
N ASN A 122 -11.48 -14.50 -7.06
CA ASN A 122 -12.04 -14.61 -5.71
C ASN A 122 -11.55 -13.50 -4.76
N PRO A 123 -12.40 -12.52 -4.39
CA PRO A 123 -12.06 -11.45 -3.45
C PRO A 123 -11.59 -11.93 -2.08
N ALA A 124 -12.07 -13.09 -1.61
CA ALA A 124 -11.66 -13.64 -0.32
C ALA A 124 -10.18 -14.07 -0.33
N ASP A 125 -9.70 -14.62 -1.45
CA ASP A 125 -8.32 -15.08 -1.58
C ASP A 125 -7.35 -13.90 -1.71
N VAL A 126 -7.78 -12.80 -2.34
CA VAL A 126 -7.04 -11.54 -2.32
C VAL A 126 -6.98 -10.94 -0.91
N GLY A 127 -8.09 -10.96 -0.17
CA GLY A 127 -8.12 -10.51 1.22
C GLY A 127 -7.15 -11.29 2.11
N LYS A 128 -7.08 -12.62 1.94
CA LYS A 128 -6.13 -13.50 2.64
C LYS A 128 -4.67 -13.21 2.29
N LEU A 129 -4.38 -12.92 1.01
CA LEU A 129 -3.04 -12.59 0.55
C LEU A 129 -2.47 -11.40 1.34
N PHE A 130 -3.26 -10.33 1.43
CA PHE A 130 -2.86 -9.13 2.14
C PHE A 130 -3.03 -9.27 3.65
N GLY A 131 -3.93 -10.09 4.18
CA GLY A 131 -4.24 -10.14 5.61
C GLY A 131 -3.20 -10.82 6.52
N GLU A 132 -2.67 -11.99 6.14
CA GLU A 132 -1.98 -12.86 7.11
C GLU A 132 -0.51 -13.15 6.76
N ASN A 133 -0.22 -13.43 5.49
CA ASN A 133 1.06 -14.02 5.09
C ASN A 133 2.08 -13.01 4.54
N ILE A 134 1.61 -11.97 3.87
CA ILE A 134 2.48 -10.90 3.39
C ILE A 134 2.88 -9.98 4.55
N THR A 135 1.93 -9.59 5.39
CA THR A 135 2.15 -8.65 6.50
C THR A 135 3.22 -9.14 7.48
N THR A 136 3.22 -10.42 7.84
CA THR A 136 4.23 -10.99 8.75
C THR A 136 5.65 -10.91 8.16
N VAL A 137 5.79 -11.18 6.85
CA VAL A 137 7.08 -11.08 6.14
C VAL A 137 7.50 -9.62 5.97
N VAL A 138 6.55 -8.73 5.70
CA VAL A 138 6.77 -7.29 5.54
C VAL A 138 7.22 -6.65 6.86
N ILE A 139 6.53 -6.91 7.98
CA ILE A 139 6.87 -6.40 9.32
C ILE A 139 8.25 -6.88 9.77
N GLY A 140 8.57 -8.16 9.59
CA GLY A 140 9.88 -8.71 9.95
C GLY A 140 11.05 -8.06 9.20
N ASN A 141 10.80 -7.55 7.99
CA ASN A 141 11.80 -6.85 7.20
C ASN A 141 11.80 -5.33 7.44
N LEU A 142 10.70 -4.73 7.92
CA LEU A 142 10.55 -3.27 8.10
C LEU A 142 11.43 -2.66 9.21
N SER A 143 11.99 -3.47 10.12
CA SER A 143 12.77 -3.03 11.30
C SER A 143 14.10 -2.32 10.97
N SER A 144 14.48 -2.23 9.69
CA SER A 144 15.70 -1.59 9.20
C SER A 144 15.40 -0.81 7.90
N ARG A 145 15.02 0.48 7.96
CA ARG A 145 14.73 1.24 6.72
C ARG A 145 15.21 2.68 6.67
N GLN A 146 15.71 3.03 5.48
CA GLN A 146 15.65 4.38 4.89
C GLN A 146 14.63 4.38 3.72
N GLN A 147 14.04 5.55 3.48
CA GLN A 147 12.73 5.75 2.84
C GLN A 147 12.78 6.09 1.34
N HIS A 148 11.71 5.72 0.60
CA HIS A 148 11.49 6.18 -0.77
C HIS A 148 10.62 7.45 -0.73
N GLN A 149 11.27 8.60 -0.87
CA GLN A 149 10.67 9.93 -0.66
C GLN A 149 9.34 10.14 -1.41
N GLN A 150 9.17 9.54 -2.60
CA GLN A 150 8.01 9.79 -3.43
C GLN A 150 6.73 9.09 -2.95
N LEU A 151 6.77 7.79 -2.62
CA LEU A 151 5.56 7.08 -2.16
C LEU A 151 5.13 7.57 -0.78
N ASP A 152 6.10 7.85 0.09
CA ASP A 152 5.84 8.37 1.43
C ASP A 152 5.19 9.76 1.37
N SER A 153 5.60 10.61 0.43
CA SER A 153 4.97 11.92 0.23
C SER A 153 3.51 11.80 -0.21
N GLN A 154 3.17 10.79 -1.04
CA GLN A 154 1.79 10.55 -1.46
C GLN A 154 0.93 10.03 -0.30
N ILE A 155 1.44 9.10 0.51
CA ILE A 155 0.74 8.58 1.69
C ILE A 155 0.45 9.72 2.68
N GLN A 156 1.45 10.55 2.95
CA GLN A 156 1.27 11.73 3.81
C GLN A 156 0.24 12.71 3.24
N ALA A 157 0.21 12.91 1.92
CA ALA A 157 -0.78 13.76 1.27
C ALA A 157 -2.21 13.23 1.47
N VAL A 158 -2.43 11.93 1.31
CA VAL A 158 -3.72 11.30 1.60
C VAL A 158 -4.10 11.49 3.06
N ASN A 159 -3.19 11.21 3.99
CA ASN A 159 -3.45 11.32 5.42
C ASN A 159 -3.80 12.76 5.82
N ARG A 160 -3.11 13.76 5.28
CA ARG A 160 -3.48 15.18 5.49
C ARG A 160 -4.92 15.43 5.06
N CYS A 161 -5.35 14.96 3.88
CA CYS A 161 -6.72 15.16 3.43
C CYS A 161 -7.77 14.39 4.23
N TYR A 162 -7.40 13.28 4.89
CA TYR A 162 -8.31 12.47 5.69
C TYR A 162 -8.51 12.99 7.11
N TYR A 163 -7.44 13.45 7.77
CA TYR A 163 -7.47 13.89 9.17
C TYR A 163 -7.79 15.40 9.35
N LEU A 164 -8.19 16.10 8.27
CA LEU A 164 -8.72 17.47 8.29
C LEU A 164 -10.24 17.46 8.39
#